data_AF-L1IQF7-F1
#
_entry.id   AF-L1IQF7-F1
#
_cell.length_a   1.000
_cell.length_b   1.000
_cell.length_c   1.000
_cell.angle_alpha   90.00
_cell.angle_beta   90.00
_cell.angle_gamma   90.00
#
_symmetry.space_group_name_H-M   'P 1'
#
loop_
_entity.id
_entity.type
_entity.pdbx_description
1 polymer ?
#
loop_
_entity_poly.entity_id
_entity_poly.type
_entity_poly.pdbx_seq_one_letter_code
_entity_poly.pdbx_strand_id
1 'polypeptide(L)'
;RRRVEDADLGAIIEAFEKHNMSYPFLLPVTRKEAPDYHQIVKKPMSLSMIKARYNNHEYDGKVGMKNFIKDFELIFSNAFTYNRKSSLVYKLAEEVQEF
;
A
#
# COMPACT_ATOMS: atom_id res chain seq x y z
N ARG A 1 -21.42 1.64 -17.09
CA ARG A 1 -20.10 1.49 -17.77
C ARG A 1 -19.02 1.71 -16.73
N ARG A 2 -18.10 0.77 -16.56
CA ARG A 2 -16.92 0.96 -15.70
C ARG A 2 -16.07 2.09 -16.33
N ARG A 3 -15.66 3.11 -15.56
CA ARG A 3 -14.85 4.22 -16.10
C ARG A 3 -13.42 3.70 -16.38
N VAL A 4 -12.73 4.30 -17.36
CA VAL A 4 -11.34 3.91 -17.69
C VAL A 4 -10.45 4.00 -16.44
N GLU A 5 -10.54 5.11 -15.72
CA GLU A 5 -9.81 5.34 -14.46
C GLU A 5 -10.04 4.22 -13.42
N ASP A 6 -11.26 3.69 -13.33
CA ASP A 6 -11.59 2.61 -12.38
C ASP A 6 -10.96 1.27 -12.78
N ALA A 7 -10.85 1.00 -14.08
CA ALA A 7 -10.15 -0.18 -14.60
C ALA A 7 -8.63 -0.09 -14.34
N ASP A 8 -8.05 1.11 -14.47
CA ASP A 8 -6.62 1.34 -14.24
C ASP A 8 -6.23 1.09 -12.78
N LEU A 9 -7.00 1.63 -11.82
CA LEU A 9 -6.74 1.41 -10.38
C LEU A 9 -6.86 -0.07 -10.01
N GLY A 10 -7.88 -0.77 -10.54
CA GLY A 10 -8.05 -2.20 -10.32
C GLY A 10 -6.87 -3.03 -10.83
N ALA A 11 -6.34 -2.70 -12.02
CA ALA A 11 -5.18 -3.37 -12.59
C ALA A 11 -3.91 -3.16 -11.76
N ILE A 12 -3.70 -1.95 -11.23
CA ILE A 12 -2.56 -1.64 -10.34
C ILE A 12 -2.64 -2.47 -9.05
N ILE A 13 -3.83 -2.53 -8.43
CA ILE A 13 -4.07 -3.36 -7.23
C ILE A 13 -3.73 -4.82 -7.52
N GLU A 14 -4.21 -5.36 -8.64
CA GLU A 14 -3.99 -6.77 -9.01
C GLU A 14 -2.51 -7.06 -9.29
N ALA A 15 -1.83 -6.15 -9.99
CA ALA A 15 -0.41 -6.28 -10.28
C ALA A 15 0.43 -6.26 -9.00
N PHE A 16 0.15 -5.33 -8.08
CA PHE A 16 0.81 -5.26 -6.78
C PHE A 16 0.55 -6.52 -5.94
N GLU A 17 -0.69 -7.01 -5.89
CA GLU A 17 -1.03 -8.23 -5.14
C GLU A 17 -0.29 -9.47 -5.65
N LYS A 18 -0.04 -9.54 -6.95
CA LYS A 18 0.66 -10.66 -7.60
C LYS A 18 2.18 -10.54 -7.56
N HIS A 19 2.72 -9.37 -7.20
CA HIS A 19 4.17 -9.18 -7.16
C HIS A 19 4.80 -10.03 -6.05
N ASN A 20 5.79 -10.87 -6.39
CA ASN A 20 6.37 -11.85 -5.44
C ASN A 20 6.93 -11.23 -4.16
N MET A 21 7.34 -9.95 -4.22
CA MET A 21 7.92 -9.22 -3.10
C MET A 21 6.90 -8.39 -2.29
N SER A 22 5.62 -8.37 -2.68
CA SER A 22 4.61 -7.53 -2.02
C SER A 22 4.04 -8.11 -0.73
N TYR A 23 4.36 -9.36 -0.38
CA TYR A 23 3.78 -10.09 0.75
C TYR A 23 3.80 -9.35 2.11
N PRO A 24 4.81 -8.54 2.48
CA PRO A 24 4.77 -7.80 3.75
C PRO A 24 3.74 -6.67 3.78
N PHE A 25 3.24 -6.26 2.62
CA PHE A 25 2.43 -5.05 2.43
C PHE A 25 0.95 -5.37 2.15
N LEU A 26 0.59 -6.65 2.07
CA LEU A 26 -0.76 -7.09 1.73
C LEU A 26 -1.75 -6.84 2.88
N LEU A 27 -1.31 -7.05 4.12
CA LEU A 27 -2.14 -6.96 5.33
C LEU A 27 -1.67 -5.84 6.27
N PRO A 28 -2.53 -5.31 7.16
CA PRO A 28 -2.12 -4.31 8.13
C PRO A 28 -1.12 -4.89 9.12
N VAL A 29 -0.05 -4.13 9.40
CA VAL A 29 0.94 -4.51 10.41
C VAL A 29 0.28 -4.53 11.79
N THR A 30 0.38 -5.65 12.49
CA THR A 30 -0.20 -5.84 13.82
C THR A 30 0.80 -5.51 14.92
N ARG A 31 0.31 -5.22 16.13
CA ARG A 31 1.18 -5.06 17.32
C ARG A 31 1.96 -6.32 17.67
N LYS A 32 1.51 -7.50 17.23
CA LYS A 32 2.22 -8.76 17.47
C LYS A 32 3.47 -8.86 16.60
N GLU A 33 3.40 -8.39 15.37
CA GLU A 33 4.53 -8.35 14.43
C GLU A 33 5.50 -7.22 14.79
N ALA A 34 4.97 -6.08 15.19
CA ALA A 34 5.73 -4.87 15.46
C ALA A 34 5.10 -4.06 16.61
N PRO A 35 5.51 -4.28 17.87
CA PRO A 35 4.85 -3.74 19.07
C PRO A 35 4.74 -2.21 19.13
N ASP A 36 5.73 -1.51 18.60
CA ASP A 36 5.84 -0.04 18.57
C ASP A 36 5.43 0.58 17.22
N TYR A 37 4.99 -0.23 16.25
CA TYR A 37 4.67 0.23 14.88
C TYR A 37 3.73 1.43 14.87
N HIS A 38 2.60 1.33 15.57
CA HIS A 38 1.57 2.38 15.61
C HIS A 38 1.98 3.60 16.44
N GLN A 39 3.10 3.52 17.19
CA GLN A 39 3.67 4.68 17.88
C GLN A 39 4.56 5.47 16.91
N ILE A 40 5.24 4.80 16.00
CA ILE A 40 6.17 5.40 15.01
C ILE A 40 5.40 5.81 13.75
N VAL A 41 4.68 4.87 13.13
CA VAL A 41 3.89 5.07 11.91
C VAL A 41 2.53 5.68 12.25
N LYS A 42 2.30 6.90 11.74
CA LYS A 42 1.11 7.71 12.06
C LYS A 42 -0.09 7.44 11.16
N LYS A 43 0.15 6.95 9.94
CA LYS A 43 -0.89 6.64 8.96
C LYS A 43 -0.64 5.23 8.39
N PRO A 44 -0.95 4.16 9.16
CA PRO A 44 -0.80 2.80 8.67
C PRO A 44 -1.58 2.60 7.36
N MET A 45 -1.00 1.85 6.44
CA MET A 45 -1.64 1.49 5.17
C MET A 45 -1.16 0.11 4.72
N SER A 46 -2.05 -0.62 4.04
CA SER A 46 -1.77 -1.92 3.42
C SER A 46 -2.64 -2.08 2.18
N LEU A 47 -2.29 -3.02 1.30
CA LEU A 47 -3.08 -3.28 0.10
C LEU A 47 -4.53 -3.66 0.43
N SER A 48 -4.76 -4.47 1.47
CA SER A 48 -6.12 -4.83 1.89
C SER A 48 -7.00 -3.62 2.26
N MET A 49 -6.41 -2.58 2.85
CA MET A 49 -7.11 -1.33 3.17
C MET A 49 -7.40 -0.53 1.91
N ILE A 50 -6.46 -0.46 0.97
CA ILE A 50 -6.66 0.18 -0.34
C ILE A 50 -7.75 -0.57 -1.13
N LYS A 51 -7.74 -1.90 -1.15
CA LYS A 51 -8.77 -2.73 -1.78
C LYS A 51 -10.16 -2.46 -1.19
N ALA A 52 -10.26 -2.33 0.13
CA ALA A 52 -11.52 -1.99 0.79
C ALA A 52 -12.03 -0.61 0.35
N ARG A 53 -11.16 0.41 0.34
CA ARG A 53 -11.50 1.77 -0.13
C ARG A 53 -11.89 1.81 -1.61
N TYR A 54 -11.19 1.07 -2.45
CA TYR A 54 -11.49 0.91 -3.87
C TYR A 54 -12.88 0.29 -4.08
N ASN A 55 -13.19 -0.81 -3.38
CA ASN A 55 -14.50 -1.46 -3.45
C ASN A 55 -15.66 -0.58 -2.94
N ASN A 56 -15.36 0.38 -2.06
CA ASN A 56 -16.30 1.38 -1.56
C ASN A 56 -16.42 2.62 -2.47
N HIS A 57 -15.77 2.62 -3.65
CA HIS A 57 -15.74 3.75 -4.58
C HIS A 57 -15.11 5.04 -4.00
N GLU A 58 -14.24 4.93 -2.99
CA GLU A 58 -13.59 6.08 -2.34
C GLU A 58 -12.51 6.73 -3.23
N TYR A 59 -12.10 6.07 -4.32
CA TYR A 59 -11.10 6.55 -5.27
C TYR A 59 -11.67 7.07 -6.59
N ASP A 60 -12.97 7.35 -6.63
CA ASP A 60 -13.64 7.86 -7.82
C ASP A 60 -13.22 9.29 -8.21
N GLY A 61 -12.94 9.47 -9.49
CA GLY A 61 -12.60 10.76 -10.09
C GLY A 61 -11.22 11.30 -9.67
N LYS A 62 -10.90 12.51 -10.13
CA LYS A 62 -9.55 13.09 -10.00
C LYS A 62 -9.04 13.22 -8.56
N VAL A 63 -9.92 13.51 -7.60
CA VAL A 63 -9.54 13.60 -6.19
C VAL A 63 -9.29 12.20 -5.62
N GLY A 64 -10.15 11.25 -5.95
CA GLY A 64 -10.01 9.86 -5.54
C GLY A 64 -8.72 9.22 -6.07
N MET A 65 -8.37 9.43 -7.34
CA MET A 65 -7.09 8.98 -7.91
C MET A 65 -5.88 9.54 -7.13
N LYS A 66 -5.91 10.83 -6.76
CA LYS A 66 -4.84 11.42 -5.94
C LYS A 66 -4.75 10.78 -4.56
N ASN A 67 -5.88 10.38 -3.97
CA ASN A 67 -5.91 9.70 -2.69
C ASN A 67 -5.39 8.26 -2.81
N PHE A 68 -5.72 7.56 -3.90
CA PHE A 68 -5.18 6.23 -4.20
C PHE A 68 -3.65 6.25 -4.26
N ILE A 69 -3.07 7.19 -5.04
CA ILE A 69 -1.62 7.33 -5.16
C ILE A 69 -0.99 7.57 -3.79
N LYS A 70 -1.55 8.47 -2.98
CA LYS A 70 -1.06 8.77 -1.63
C LYS A 70 -1.12 7.55 -0.70
N ASP A 71 -2.19 6.77 -0.76
CA ASP A 71 -2.31 5.56 0.06
C ASP A 71 -1.30 4.49 -0.39
N PHE A 72 -1.05 4.35 -1.70
CA PHE A 72 0.01 3.48 -2.23
C PHE A 72 1.41 3.94 -1.77
N GLU A 73 1.72 5.22 -1.86
CA GLU A 73 2.98 5.80 -1.35
C GLU A 73 3.14 5.62 0.16
N LEU A 74 2.04 5.62 0.92
CA LEU A 74 2.07 5.37 2.36
C LEU A 74 2.56 3.97 2.71
N ILE A 75 2.28 2.95 1.90
CA ILE A 75 2.77 1.58 2.13
C ILE A 75 4.31 1.58 2.23
N PHE A 76 4.98 2.19 1.24
CA PHE A 76 6.44 2.21 1.16
C PHE A 76 7.07 3.20 2.14
N SER A 77 6.53 4.42 2.23
CA SER A 77 7.09 5.43 3.15
C SER A 77 6.99 4.99 4.61
N ASN A 78 5.92 4.28 5.00
CA ASN A 78 5.83 3.68 6.33
C ASN A 78 6.86 2.55 6.51
N ALA A 79 7.08 1.73 5.48
CA ALA A 79 8.10 0.68 5.51
C ALA A 79 9.50 1.28 5.71
N PHE A 80 9.85 2.35 4.98
CA PHE A 80 11.15 3.02 5.12
C PHE A 80 11.30 3.79 6.43
N THR A 81 10.20 4.32 6.98
CA THR A 81 10.21 5.03 8.26
C THR A 81 10.45 4.06 9.42
N TYR A 82 9.78 2.91 9.40
CA TYR A 82 9.83 1.96 10.51
C TYR A 82 11.06 1.05 10.44
N ASN A 83 11.44 0.60 9.24
CA ASN A 83 12.45 -0.43 9.08
C ASN A 83 13.83 0.16 8.78
N ARG A 84 14.89 -0.49 9.28
CA ARG A 84 16.27 -0.12 8.93
C ARG A 84 16.57 -0.51 7.49
N LYS A 85 17.43 0.26 6.80
CA LYS A 85 17.88 -0.03 5.41
C LYS A 85 18.41 -1.45 5.19
N SER A 86 19.03 -2.04 6.22
CA SER A 86 19.57 -3.40 6.15
C SER A 86 18.51 -4.50 6.27
N SER A 87 17.29 -4.17 6.73
CA SER A 87 16.23 -5.14 6.95
C SER A 87 15.65 -5.66 5.63
N LEU A 88 15.09 -6.87 5.67
CA LEU A 88 14.44 -7.47 4.51
C LEU A 88 13.24 -6.63 4.05
N VAL A 89 12.38 -6.16 4.97
CA VAL A 89 11.17 -5.38 4.62
C VAL A 89 11.53 -4.08 3.91
N TYR A 90 12.61 -3.41 4.33
CA TYR A 90 13.07 -2.20 3.64
C TYR A 90 13.48 -2.51 2.19
N LYS A 91 14.28 -3.56 1.97
CA LYS A 91 14.72 -3.96 0.63
C LYS A 91 13.57 -4.41 -0.26
N LEU A 92 12.58 -5.10 0.30
CA LEU A 92 11.36 -5.46 -0.43
C LEU A 92 10.54 -4.24 -0.82
N ALA A 93 10.50 -3.20 0.04
CA ALA A 93 9.83 -1.95 -0.30
C ALA A 93 10.55 -1.21 -1.43
N GLU A 94 11.89 -1.21 -1.47
CA GLU A 94 12.66 -0.66 -2.60
C GLU A 94 12.33 -1.40 -3.91
N GLU A 95 12.38 -2.74 -3.90
CA GLU A 95 12.12 -3.57 -5.09
C GLU A 95 10.69 -3.38 -5.63
N VAL A 96 9.69 -3.40 -4.75
CA VAL A 96 8.28 -3.33 -5.18
C VAL A 96 7.89 -1.92 -5.62
N GLN A 97 8.52 -0.86 -5.09
CA GLN A 97 8.21 0.51 -5.46
C GLN A 97 8.66 0.88 -6.88
N GLU A 98 9.70 0.21 -7.40
CA GLU A 98 10.26 0.47 -8.72
C GLU A 98 9.51 -0.24 -9.87
N PHE A 99 8.54 -1.10 -9.54
CA PHE A 99 7.70 -1.83 -10.50
C PHE A 99 6.49 -1.00 -10.97
#